data_AF-A0AAV0HAY5-F1
#
_entry.id   AF-A0AAV0HAY5-F1
#
_cell.length_a   1.000
_cell.length_b   1.000
_cell.length_c   1.000
_cell.angle_alpha   90.00
_cell.angle_beta   90.00
_cell.angle_gamma   90.00
#
_symmetry.space_group_name_H-M   'P 1'
#
loop_
_entity.id
_entity.type
_entity.pdbx_description
1 polymer ?
#
loop_
_entity_poly.entity_id
_entity_poly.type
_entity_poly.pdbx_seq_one_letter_code
_entity_poly.pdbx_strand_id
1 'polypeptide(L)'
;MGIAAYRTSFLCLSIAVAFLLFPLCATAENPLTNVNLSPFCEWRSAYDCMQNFSKSCEGKDVLTLAGVVDVNDTEVGEYCKEGGCWKHTTDVLYCISLVKRDFWFSNKATVSALTNAIHSGCQSMTSFSTANYTVATSGATARLIVSRSSYYYLPLFISMFLVATHLF
;
A
#
# COMPACT_ATOMS: atom_id res chain seq x y z
N MET A 1 1.42 -8.74 46.69
CA MET A 1 0.55 -9.11 45.57
C MET A 1 -0.28 -7.89 45.18
N GLY A 2 0.04 -7.16 44.12
CA GLY A 2 -0.74 -5.95 43.78
C GLY A 2 -0.26 -5.22 42.52
N ILE A 3 1.04 -5.25 42.26
CA ILE A 3 1.63 -4.55 41.10
C ILE A 3 1.44 -5.37 39.82
N ALA A 4 1.55 -6.70 39.90
CA ALA A 4 1.37 -7.60 38.75
C ALA A 4 -0.09 -7.64 38.23
N ALA A 5 -1.08 -7.62 39.12
CA ALA A 5 -2.50 -7.64 38.75
C ALA A 5 -2.94 -6.34 38.05
N TYR A 6 -2.41 -5.19 38.51
CA TYR A 6 -2.67 -3.88 37.89
C TYR A 6 -2.11 -3.79 36.47
N ARG A 7 -0.92 -4.35 36.23
CA ARG A 7 -0.24 -4.37 34.92
C ARG A 7 -0.99 -5.21 33.88
N THR A 8 -1.44 -6.40 34.26
CA THR A 8 -2.25 -7.26 33.38
C THR A 8 -3.58 -6.61 33.05
N SER A 9 -4.20 -5.95 34.03
CA SER A 9 -5.48 -5.24 33.83
C SER A 9 -5.35 -4.04 32.89
N PHE A 10 -4.25 -3.29 32.95
CA PHE A 10 -4.00 -2.14 32.07
C PHE A 10 -3.68 -2.58 30.63
N LEU A 11 -2.92 -3.67 30.46
CA LEU A 11 -2.66 -4.28 29.14
C LEU A 11 -3.95 -4.80 28.50
N CYS A 12 -4.79 -5.52 29.24
CA CYS A 12 -6.09 -5.98 28.75
C CYS A 12 -7.00 -4.81 28.35
N LEU A 13 -6.98 -3.70 29.10
CA LEU A 13 -7.78 -2.53 28.79
C LEU A 13 -7.28 -1.82 27.52
N SER A 14 -5.96 -1.70 27.33
CA SER A 14 -5.38 -1.13 26.12
C SER A 14 -5.65 -1.98 24.86
N ILE A 15 -5.61 -3.31 24.99
CA ILE A 15 -5.92 -4.25 23.92
C ILE A 15 -7.43 -4.20 23.60
N ALA A 16 -8.29 -4.18 24.63
CA ALA A 16 -9.74 -4.06 24.45
C ALA A 16 -10.12 -2.72 23.79
N VAL A 17 -9.51 -1.60 24.19
CA VAL A 17 -9.72 -0.29 23.56
C VAL A 17 -9.21 -0.29 22.13
N ALA A 18 -8.06 -0.91 21.84
CA ALA A 18 -7.59 -1.09 20.48
C ALA A 18 -8.61 -1.88 19.66
N PHE A 19 -9.05 -3.06 20.13
CA PHE A 19 -10.05 -3.89 19.46
C PHE A 19 -11.42 -3.21 19.30
N LEU A 20 -11.81 -2.32 20.22
CA LEU A 20 -13.03 -1.50 20.12
C LEU A 20 -12.88 -0.29 19.17
N LEU A 21 -11.65 0.17 18.90
CA LEU A 21 -11.34 1.21 17.93
C LEU A 21 -11.04 0.66 16.52
N PHE A 22 -10.78 -0.65 16.40
CA PHE A 22 -10.56 -1.35 15.11
C PHE A 22 -11.80 -1.60 14.23
N PRO A 23 -13.07 -1.62 14.71
CA PRO A 23 -14.19 -1.85 13.83
C PRO A 23 -14.66 -0.51 13.29
N LEU A 24 -14.27 -0.13 12.05
CA LEU A 24 -14.99 0.83 11.19
C LEU A 24 -14.31 1.05 9.83
N CYS A 25 -13.66 0.03 9.26
CA CYS A 25 -13.56 0.00 7.80
C CYS A 25 -14.78 -0.77 7.32
N ALA A 26 -15.90 -0.06 7.12
CA ALA A 26 -16.99 -0.63 6.35
C ALA A 26 -16.41 -1.02 4.99
N THR A 27 -16.56 -2.28 4.60
CA THR A 27 -16.23 -2.72 3.24
C THR A 27 -17.06 -1.87 2.30
N ALA A 28 -16.43 -0.92 1.62
CA ALA A 28 -17.11 -0.14 0.61
C ALA A 28 -17.53 -1.15 -0.47
N GLU A 29 -18.85 -1.33 -0.64
CA GLU A 29 -19.44 -2.21 -1.65
C GLU A 29 -19.03 -1.79 -3.08
N ASN A 30 -18.42 -0.60 -3.21
CA ASN A 30 -17.72 -0.16 -4.40
C ASN A 30 -16.58 0.82 -4.02
N PRO A 31 -15.29 0.54 -4.31
CA PRO A 31 -14.18 1.45 -4.01
C PRO A 31 -14.28 2.80 -4.76
N LEU A 32 -15.13 2.87 -5.79
CA LEU A 32 -15.41 4.07 -6.57
C LEU A 32 -16.30 5.10 -5.86
N THR A 33 -17.06 4.72 -4.82
CA THR A 33 -18.11 5.58 -4.24
C THR A 33 -17.75 6.20 -2.90
N ASN A 34 -16.65 5.79 -2.26
CA ASN A 34 -16.30 6.25 -0.91
C ASN A 34 -14.92 6.90 -0.85
N VAL A 35 -14.85 8.16 -1.29
CA VAL A 35 -13.61 8.95 -1.38
C VAL A 35 -13.16 9.55 -0.04
N ASN A 36 -13.85 9.23 1.07
CA ASN A 36 -13.64 9.86 2.38
C ASN A 36 -13.36 8.81 3.46
N LEU A 37 -12.48 7.87 3.15
CA LEU A 37 -12.04 6.84 4.09
C LEU A 37 -11.09 7.46 5.14
N SER A 38 -11.11 6.91 6.35
CA SER A 38 -10.05 7.23 7.32
C SER A 38 -8.70 6.71 6.78
N PRO A 39 -7.56 7.29 7.19
CA PRO A 39 -6.26 6.89 6.64
C PRO A 39 -5.95 5.38 6.76
N PHE A 40 -6.42 4.73 7.82
CA PHE A 40 -6.29 3.28 7.99
C PHE A 40 -7.14 2.49 6.99
N CYS A 41 -8.35 2.98 6.68
CA CYS A 41 -9.24 2.33 5.73
C CYS A 41 -8.79 2.55 4.28
N GLU A 42 -8.18 3.70 3.94
CA GLU A 42 -7.54 3.90 2.64
C GLU A 42 -6.47 2.83 2.36
N TRP A 43 -5.59 2.57 3.32
CA TRP A 43 -4.54 1.54 3.20
C TRP A 43 -5.12 0.14 3.08
N ARG A 44 -6.16 -0.18 3.86
CA ARG A 44 -6.86 -1.47 3.76
C ARG A 44 -7.51 -1.65 2.39
N SER A 45 -8.23 -0.65 1.90
CA SER A 45 -8.86 -0.71 0.58
C SER A 45 -7.82 -0.80 -0.54
N ALA A 46 -6.69 -0.12 -0.42
CA ALA A 46 -5.58 -0.27 -1.37
C ALA A 46 -4.99 -1.69 -1.34
N TYR A 47 -4.90 -2.31 -0.16
CA TYR A 47 -4.51 -3.72 -0.03
C TYR A 47 -5.55 -4.65 -0.68
N ASP A 48 -6.85 -4.42 -0.45
CA ASP A 48 -7.91 -5.21 -1.07
C ASP A 48 -7.88 -5.12 -2.61
N CYS A 49 -7.56 -3.95 -3.18
CA CYS A 49 -7.30 -3.81 -4.63
C CYS A 49 -6.16 -4.73 -5.11
N MET A 50 -5.08 -4.85 -4.33
CA MET A 50 -3.92 -5.70 -4.66
C MET A 50 -4.22 -7.19 -4.56
N GLN A 51 -5.26 -7.58 -3.82
CA GLN A 51 -5.70 -8.97 -3.68
C GLN A 51 -6.53 -9.45 -4.88
N ASN A 52 -6.85 -8.57 -5.82
CA ASN A 52 -7.50 -8.95 -7.07
C ASN A 52 -6.44 -9.58 -7.99
N PHE A 53 -6.34 -10.91 -7.96
CA PHE A 53 -5.40 -11.67 -8.78
C PHE A 53 -6.07 -12.14 -10.08
N SER A 54 -5.42 -11.92 -11.22
CA SER A 54 -5.80 -12.54 -12.50
C SER A 54 -4.95 -13.76 -12.77
N LYS A 55 -5.59 -14.83 -13.26
CA LYS A 55 -4.91 -16.01 -13.80
C LYS A 55 -4.08 -15.70 -15.05
N SER A 56 -4.32 -14.57 -15.71
CA SER A 56 -3.53 -14.12 -16.86
C SER A 56 -2.17 -13.52 -16.45
N CYS A 57 -1.94 -13.30 -15.16
CA CYS A 57 -0.69 -12.81 -14.59
C CYS A 57 -0.14 -13.91 -13.68
N GLU A 58 0.92 -14.63 -14.10
CA GLU A 58 1.54 -15.65 -13.27
C GLU A 58 2.99 -15.28 -12.94
N GLY A 59 3.44 -15.62 -11.73
CA GLY A 59 4.83 -15.45 -11.31
C GLY A 59 5.26 -13.99 -11.17
N LYS A 60 6.29 -13.61 -11.91
CA LYS A 60 7.00 -12.31 -11.78
C LYS A 60 6.26 -11.12 -12.40
N ASP A 61 5.24 -11.39 -13.20
CA ASP A 61 4.46 -10.36 -13.90
C ASP A 61 3.33 -9.79 -13.01
N VAL A 62 3.10 -10.41 -11.85
CA VAL A 62 2.09 -9.99 -10.87
C VAL A 62 2.61 -8.79 -10.10
N LEU A 63 1.84 -7.69 -10.14
CA LEU A 63 2.10 -6.52 -9.32
C LEU A 63 1.99 -6.88 -7.83
N THR A 64 3.09 -6.68 -7.09
CA THR A 64 3.14 -6.86 -5.63
C THR A 64 3.39 -5.54 -4.92
N LEU A 65 3.32 -5.53 -3.59
CA LEU A 65 3.68 -4.36 -2.77
C LEU A 65 5.16 -3.93 -2.93
N ALA A 66 6.00 -4.78 -3.55
CA ALA A 66 7.34 -4.38 -3.94
C ALA A 66 7.33 -3.27 -5.01
N GLY A 67 6.26 -3.19 -5.81
CA GLY A 67 6.13 -2.24 -6.93
C GLY A 67 7.00 -2.61 -8.13
N VAL A 68 7.48 -3.85 -8.17
CA VAL A 68 8.36 -4.36 -9.23
C VAL A 68 7.52 -5.09 -10.27
N VAL A 69 7.57 -4.58 -11.49
CA VAL A 69 7.08 -5.18 -12.72
C VAL A 69 8.27 -5.15 -13.67
N ASP A 70 8.74 -6.34 -14.06
CA ASP A 70 9.97 -6.52 -14.83
C ASP A 70 9.69 -7.41 -16.04
N VAL A 71 9.48 -6.77 -17.19
CA VAL A 71 9.07 -7.42 -18.44
C VAL A 71 10.22 -7.28 -19.42
N ASN A 72 10.79 -8.41 -19.83
CA ASN A 72 11.87 -8.43 -20.81
C ASN A 72 11.32 -8.39 -22.26
N ASP A 73 12.21 -8.27 -23.25
CA ASP A 73 11.81 -8.15 -24.66
C ASP A 73 11.10 -9.41 -25.19
N THR A 74 11.37 -10.58 -24.60
CA THR A 74 10.71 -11.83 -25.00
C THR A 74 9.32 -12.00 -24.40
N GLU A 75 9.01 -11.28 -23.32
CA GLU A 75 7.75 -11.35 -22.58
C GLU A 75 6.80 -10.21 -22.91
N VAL A 76 7.31 -9.09 -23.43
CA VAL A 76 6.51 -7.89 -23.70
C VAL A 76 5.29 -8.17 -24.59
N GLY A 77 5.43 -9.04 -25.59
CA GLY A 77 4.31 -9.44 -26.45
C GLY A 77 3.20 -10.16 -25.69
N GLU A 78 3.57 -11.11 -24.82
CA GLU A 78 2.62 -11.88 -24.01
C GLU A 78 2.00 -11.05 -22.89
N TYR A 79 2.78 -10.12 -22.31
CA TYR A 79 2.31 -9.21 -21.27
C TYR A 79 1.30 -8.19 -21.83
N CYS A 80 1.59 -7.61 -22.99
CA CYS A 80 0.84 -6.50 -23.58
C CYS A 80 -0.29 -6.91 -24.55
N LYS A 81 -0.43 -8.20 -24.90
CA LYS A 81 -1.52 -8.67 -25.76
C LYS A 81 -2.90 -8.42 -25.15
N GLU A 82 -3.93 -8.50 -25.98
CA GLU A 82 -5.31 -8.47 -25.51
C GLU A 82 -5.59 -9.66 -24.56
N GLY A 83 -6.15 -9.36 -23.38
CA GLY A 83 -6.33 -10.35 -22.31
C GLY A 83 -5.05 -10.72 -21.54
N GLY A 84 -3.92 -10.11 -21.88
CA GLY A 84 -2.64 -10.22 -21.18
C GLY A 84 -2.63 -9.51 -19.83
N CYS A 85 -1.48 -9.58 -19.16
CA CYS A 85 -1.34 -9.09 -17.79
C CYS A 85 -1.39 -7.57 -17.65
N TRP A 86 -1.05 -6.81 -18.70
CA TRP A 86 -1.02 -5.35 -18.66
C TRP A 86 -2.36 -4.75 -18.22
N LYS A 87 -3.48 -5.22 -18.80
CA LYS A 87 -4.81 -4.69 -18.51
C LYS A 87 -5.19 -4.92 -17.06
N HIS A 88 -4.95 -6.12 -16.56
CA HIS A 88 -5.21 -6.45 -15.17
C HIS A 88 -4.36 -5.60 -14.22
N THR A 89 -3.07 -5.47 -14.51
CA THR A 89 -2.16 -4.64 -13.71
C THR A 89 -2.61 -3.17 -13.68
N THR A 90 -3.05 -2.64 -14.82
CA THR A 90 -3.60 -1.27 -14.87
C THR A 90 -4.93 -1.12 -14.13
N ASP A 91 -5.78 -2.16 -14.13
CA ASP A 91 -7.05 -2.14 -13.39
C ASP A 91 -6.79 -2.15 -11.86
N VAL A 92 -5.79 -2.90 -11.39
CA VAL A 92 -5.32 -2.87 -9.99
C VAL A 92 -4.78 -1.49 -9.61
N LEU A 93 -3.89 -0.93 -10.43
CA LEU A 93 -3.34 0.42 -10.22
C LEU A 93 -4.44 1.49 -10.21
N TYR A 94 -5.43 1.37 -11.08
CA TYR A 94 -6.58 2.26 -11.11
C TYR A 94 -7.39 2.16 -9.82
N CYS A 95 -7.70 0.94 -9.35
CA CYS A 95 -8.37 0.70 -8.07
C CYS A 95 -7.65 1.40 -6.90
N ILE A 96 -6.33 1.25 -6.83
CA ILE A 96 -5.51 1.91 -5.79
C ILE A 96 -5.63 3.43 -5.90
N SER A 97 -5.56 4.00 -7.10
CA SER A 97 -5.61 5.46 -7.29
C SER A 97 -6.93 6.09 -6.83
N LEU A 98 -8.02 5.31 -6.85
CA LEU A 98 -9.34 5.74 -6.40
C LEU A 98 -9.45 5.77 -4.87
N VAL A 99 -8.89 4.75 -4.20
CA VAL A 99 -8.99 4.60 -2.74
C VAL A 99 -7.86 5.28 -1.97
N LYS A 100 -6.71 5.49 -2.63
CA LYS A 100 -5.53 6.15 -2.03
C LYS A 100 -4.67 6.87 -3.08
N ARG A 101 -4.83 8.20 -3.14
CA ARG A 101 -4.14 9.06 -4.13
C ARG A 101 -2.63 9.17 -3.93
N ASP A 102 -2.17 9.12 -2.68
CA ASP A 102 -0.77 9.23 -2.27
C ASP A 102 -0.12 7.86 -2.04
N PHE A 103 -0.60 6.80 -2.71
CA PHE A 103 -0.01 5.48 -2.58
C PHE A 103 1.38 5.42 -3.22
N TRP A 104 2.34 4.84 -2.49
CA TRP A 104 3.66 4.50 -2.99
C TRP A 104 3.97 3.04 -2.67
N PHE A 105 4.69 2.39 -3.58
CA PHE A 105 5.19 1.04 -3.41
C PHE A 105 6.50 1.02 -2.61
N SER A 106 6.96 -0.17 -2.23
CA SER A 106 8.20 -0.33 -1.44
C SER A 106 9.45 0.21 -2.16
N ASN A 107 9.46 0.14 -3.50
CA ASN A 107 10.49 0.75 -4.35
C ASN A 107 10.35 2.28 -4.51
N LYS A 108 9.45 2.93 -3.76
CA LYS A 108 9.12 4.37 -3.81
C LYS A 108 8.45 4.83 -5.11
N ALA A 109 8.08 3.92 -5.99
CA ALA A 109 7.34 4.27 -7.18
C ALA A 109 5.89 4.64 -6.82
N THR A 110 5.35 5.65 -7.50
CA THR A 110 3.93 6.01 -7.39
C THR A 110 3.08 5.16 -8.33
N VAL A 111 1.78 5.09 -8.08
CA VAL A 111 0.83 4.44 -9.00
C VAL A 111 0.97 5.00 -10.42
N SER A 112 1.04 6.33 -10.56
CA SER A 112 1.21 6.98 -11.87
C SER A 112 2.53 6.60 -12.55
N ALA A 113 3.62 6.48 -11.78
CA ALA A 113 4.91 6.07 -12.33
C ALA A 113 4.87 4.66 -12.92
N LEU A 114 4.26 3.70 -12.21
CA LEU A 114 4.07 2.33 -12.69
C LEU A 114 3.17 2.29 -13.92
N THR A 115 2.02 2.98 -13.88
CA THR A 115 1.08 3.04 -15.01
C THR A 115 1.78 3.58 -16.26
N ASN A 116 2.58 4.63 -16.13
CA ASN A 116 3.30 5.22 -17.26
C ASN A 116 4.37 4.27 -17.82
N ALA A 117 5.14 3.60 -16.95
CA ALA A 117 6.16 2.65 -17.38
C ALA A 117 5.54 1.48 -18.17
N ILE A 118 4.45 0.90 -17.66
CA ILE A 118 3.71 -0.17 -18.34
C ILE A 118 3.13 0.33 -19.66
N HIS A 119 2.50 1.50 -19.66
CA HIS A 119 1.91 2.06 -20.87
C HIS A 119 2.95 2.32 -21.97
N SER A 120 4.07 2.96 -21.62
CA SER A 120 5.16 3.24 -22.56
C SER A 120 5.82 1.95 -23.08
N GLY A 121 6.01 0.96 -22.22
CA GLY A 121 6.55 -0.35 -22.59
C GLY A 121 5.64 -1.10 -23.57
N CYS A 122 4.33 -1.14 -23.29
CA CYS A 122 3.36 -1.79 -24.18
C CYS A 122 3.10 -1.02 -25.48
N GLN A 123 3.14 0.31 -25.45
CA GLN A 123 3.00 1.12 -26.65
C GLN A 123 4.21 0.96 -27.59
N SER A 124 5.41 0.84 -27.02
CA SER A 124 6.66 0.74 -27.77
C SER A 124 7.04 -0.71 -28.10
N MET A 125 6.35 -1.69 -27.50
CA MET A 125 6.70 -3.12 -27.56
C MET A 125 8.17 -3.38 -27.17
N THR A 126 8.64 -2.71 -26.12
CA THR A 126 10.01 -2.83 -25.59
C THR A 126 9.99 -3.28 -24.14
N SER A 127 11.05 -3.95 -23.69
CA SER A 127 11.26 -4.26 -22.28
C SER A 127 11.17 -3.03 -21.37
N PHE A 128 10.69 -3.26 -20.15
CA PHE A 128 10.58 -2.24 -19.12
C PHE A 128 10.70 -2.87 -17.74
N SER A 129 11.27 -2.10 -16.80
CA SER A 129 11.47 -2.54 -15.43
C SER A 129 11.18 -1.40 -14.46
N THR A 130 10.39 -1.67 -13.42
CA THR A 130 10.13 -0.72 -12.34
C THR A 130 10.99 -0.99 -11.10
N ALA A 131 11.94 -1.93 -11.16
CA ALA A 131 12.78 -2.29 -10.02
C ALA A 131 13.59 -1.10 -9.46
N ASN A 132 14.13 -0.27 -10.35
CA ASN A 132 14.98 0.87 -9.99
C ASN A 132 14.27 2.19 -10.25
N TYR A 133 13.21 2.47 -9.48
CA TYR A 133 12.61 3.80 -9.50
C TYR A 133 13.44 4.77 -8.64
N THR A 134 14.38 5.47 -9.25
CA THR A 134 14.96 6.66 -8.61
C THR A 134 13.93 7.76 -8.67
N VAL A 135 13.36 8.13 -7.53
CA VAL A 135 12.57 9.36 -7.43
C VAL A 135 13.47 10.48 -7.94
N ALA A 136 13.20 10.99 -9.14
CA ALA A 136 13.80 12.22 -9.59
C ALA A 136 13.36 13.26 -8.58
N THR A 137 14.29 13.65 -7.71
CA THR A 137 14.10 14.74 -6.76
C THR A 137 14.11 16.01 -7.62
N SER A 138 13.05 16.24 -8.38
CA SER A 138 12.72 17.58 -8.81
C SER A 138 12.66 18.40 -7.53
N GLY A 139 13.46 19.47 -7.48
CA GLY A 139 13.79 20.26 -6.29
C GLY A 139 12.61 20.97 -5.62
N ALA A 140 11.52 20.27 -5.35
CA ALA A 140 10.56 20.61 -4.33
C ALA A 140 11.23 20.27 -2.99
N THR A 141 11.40 21.31 -2.17
CA THR A 141 11.64 21.17 -0.74
C THR A 141 10.90 19.94 -0.22
N ALA A 142 11.63 19.01 0.40
CA ALA A 142 11.06 17.85 1.03
C ALA A 142 10.06 18.33 2.10
N ARG A 143 8.81 18.54 1.70
CA ARG A 143 7.70 18.51 2.63
C ARG A 143 7.73 17.08 3.10
N LEU A 144 8.21 16.89 4.32
CA LEU A 144 7.88 15.71 5.09
C LEU A 144 6.35 15.64 5.05
N ILE A 145 5.80 14.84 4.13
CA ILE A 145 4.44 14.37 4.23
C ILE A 145 4.52 13.40 5.40
N VAL A 146 4.52 13.97 6.61
CA VAL A 146 4.12 13.26 7.80
C VAL A 146 2.70 12.86 7.47
N SER A 147 2.55 11.63 6.99
CA SER A 147 1.25 11.03 6.77
C SER A 147 0.44 11.32 8.03
N ARG A 148 -0.79 11.82 7.89
CA ARG A 148 -1.66 12.13 9.04
C ARG A 148 -1.81 10.90 9.95
N SER A 149 -1.57 9.70 9.41
CA SER A 149 -1.42 8.42 10.10
C SER A 149 -0.25 8.34 11.09
N SER A 150 0.90 8.96 10.79
CA SER A 150 2.10 8.96 11.65
C SER A 150 1.86 9.62 13.01
N TYR A 151 0.95 10.60 13.09
CA TYR A 151 0.52 11.21 14.35
C TYR A 151 -0.22 10.26 15.28
N TYR A 152 -0.85 9.20 14.75
CA TYR A 152 -1.53 8.18 15.56
C TYR A 152 -0.57 7.09 16.03
N TYR A 153 0.49 6.80 15.27
CA TYR A 153 1.49 5.79 15.65
C TYR A 153 2.53 6.31 16.65
N LEU A 154 2.91 7.58 16.58
CA LEU A 154 3.84 8.20 17.53
C LEU A 154 3.41 8.04 19.01
N PRO A 155 2.17 8.35 19.42
CA PRO A 155 1.74 8.14 20.81
C PRO A 155 1.61 6.66 21.18
N LEU A 156 1.31 5.76 20.23
CA LEU A 156 1.32 4.31 20.44
C LEU A 156 2.73 3.75 20.63
N PHE A 157 3.70 4.25 19.88
CA PHE A 157 5.10 3.87 20.03
C PHE A 157 5.69 4.44 21.32
N ILE A 158 5.39 5.71 21.65
CA ILE A 158 5.82 6.35 22.90
C ILE A 158 5.18 5.64 24.10
N SER A 159 3.90 5.24 24.03
CA SER A 159 3.28 4.47 25.12
C SER A 159 3.89 3.07 25.27
N MET A 160 4.20 2.37 24.18
CA MET A 160 4.97 1.11 24.24
C MET A 160 6.36 1.28 24.86
N PHE A 161 7.10 2.34 24.49
CA PHE A 161 8.42 2.63 25.05
C PHE A 161 8.36 3.04 26.53
N LEU A 162 7.35 3.80 26.95
CA LEU A 162 7.12 4.15 28.36
C LEU A 162 6.74 2.91 29.17
N VAL A 163 5.93 2.01 28.62
CA VAL A 163 5.61 0.71 29.25
C VAL A 163 6.86 -0.16 29.38
N ALA A 164 7.73 -0.19 28.37
CA ALA A 164 8.99 -0.95 28.37
C ALA A 164 10.03 -0.41 29.35
N THR A 165 10.10 0.92 29.54
CA THR A 165 11.05 1.56 30.47
C THR A 165 10.59 1.51 31.93
N HIS A 166 9.30 1.34 32.19
CA HIS A 166 8.77 0.98 33.52
C HIS A 166 8.70 -0.56 33.75
N LEU A 167 9.27 -1.34 32.83
CA LEU A 167 9.43 -2.80 32.92
C LEU A 167 10.85 -3.24 33.32
N PHE A 168 11.80 -2.31 33.45
CA PHE A 168 13.15 -2.54 33.97
C PHE A 168 13.40 -1.72 35.23
#